data_AF-A0A176W6K2-F1
#
_entry.id   AF-A0A176W6K2-F1
#
_cell.length_a   1.000
_cell.length_b   1.000
_cell.length_c   1.000
_cell.angle_alpha   90.00
_cell.angle_beta   90.00
_cell.angle_gamma   90.00
#
_symmetry.space_group_name_H-M   'P 1'
#
loop_
_entity.id
_entity.type
_entity.pdbx_description
1 polymer ?
#
loop_
_entity_poly.entity_id
_entity_poly.type
_entity_poly.pdbx_seq_one_letter_code
_entity_poly.pdbx_strand_id
1 'polypeptide(L)'
;MRSANVHACRKMKARGARIEGEDKIECSEAASRCRITLEEWAEMKPEEARIDNDWPSAVPVEDLLEEGEEQGGDTEVETLSEGRRPSKQPCVYTPYGTVNLDYGEGHSAEEPKSAGLGVADMLDERVVPLLKYLDRKMAKYAEPTIAGSYVELVGRRVRTKKTTSVEVAESVASLTSKCATVKTTLREREKRLRQTELECAELQRSLAVEKNLHTKAKLEYAGFGVDISNAQKVTVELRHKVEVFRMGFERHLKRAEELTATLTTCDQLRATELVSKTKEFEDCEAARSSKLERREILDADCSKL
;
A
#
# COMPACT_ATOMS: atom_id res chain seq x y z
N MET A 1 -45.43 -35.72 -14.06
CA MET A 1 -44.31 -35.09 -13.33
C MET A 1 -43.00 -35.78 -13.72
N ARG A 2 -42.24 -35.20 -14.65
CA ARG A 2 -40.86 -35.60 -14.95
C ARG A 2 -40.07 -34.30 -15.16
N SER A 3 -39.26 -33.93 -14.17
CA SER A 3 -38.48 -32.70 -14.14
C SER A 3 -37.21 -32.85 -14.99
N ALA A 4 -37.01 -31.86 -15.85
CA ALA A 4 -35.91 -31.73 -16.78
C ALA A 4 -34.60 -31.38 -16.06
N ASN A 5 -33.56 -32.14 -16.35
CA ASN A 5 -32.19 -31.90 -15.90
C ASN A 5 -31.43 -31.31 -17.11
N VAL A 6 -31.37 -29.97 -17.20
CA VAL A 6 -30.67 -29.28 -18.29
C VAL A 6 -29.23 -29.01 -17.88
N HIS A 7 -28.36 -29.85 -18.40
CA HIS A 7 -26.92 -29.79 -18.31
C HIS A 7 -26.39 -28.52 -19.00
N ALA A 8 -25.92 -27.55 -18.22
CA ALA A 8 -25.25 -26.36 -18.73
C ALA A 8 -23.81 -26.70 -19.15
N CYS A 9 -23.63 -27.00 -20.44
CA CYS A 9 -22.33 -27.20 -21.10
C CYS A 9 -21.60 -25.85 -21.23
N ARG A 10 -20.62 -25.59 -20.37
CA ARG A 10 -19.78 -24.39 -20.40
C ARG A 10 -18.74 -24.52 -21.53
N LYS A 11 -19.08 -23.99 -22.70
CA LYS A 11 -18.17 -23.78 -23.84
C LYS A 11 -16.99 -22.86 -23.42
N MET A 12 -15.81 -23.41 -23.23
CA MET A 12 -14.57 -22.63 -23.25
C MET A 12 -14.09 -22.50 -24.69
N LYS A 13 -14.30 -21.32 -25.27
CA LYS A 13 -13.89 -20.96 -26.62
C LYS A 13 -12.41 -20.61 -26.60
N ALA A 14 -11.58 -21.55 -27.04
CA ALA A 14 -10.18 -21.32 -27.35
C ALA A 14 -10.07 -20.20 -28.41
N ARG A 15 -9.50 -19.07 -28.02
CA ARG A 15 -8.95 -18.07 -28.95
C ARG A 15 -7.43 -18.17 -28.87
N GLY A 16 -6.88 -18.98 -29.77
CA GLY A 16 -5.46 -18.93 -30.10
C GLY A 16 -5.18 -17.61 -30.80
N ALA A 17 -4.42 -16.73 -30.16
CA ALA A 17 -3.73 -15.65 -30.82
C ALA A 17 -2.40 -16.21 -31.34
N ARG A 18 -2.31 -16.39 -32.67
CA ARG A 18 -1.03 -16.49 -33.37
C ARG A 18 -0.29 -15.18 -33.14
N ILE A 19 0.84 -15.25 -32.45
CA ILE A 19 1.88 -14.23 -32.50
C ILE A 19 3.03 -14.91 -33.25
N GLU A 20 3.01 -14.75 -34.58
CA GLU A 20 4.20 -14.87 -35.41
C GLU A 20 4.87 -13.51 -35.35
N GLY A 21 6.02 -13.47 -34.67
CA GLY A 21 6.86 -12.30 -34.51
C GLY A 21 8.28 -12.78 -34.27
N GLU A 22 8.95 -13.11 -35.37
CA GLU A 22 10.35 -13.46 -35.42
C GLU A 22 11.19 -12.24 -35.04
N ASP A 23 11.66 -12.20 -33.79
CA ASP A 23 12.82 -11.40 -33.41
C ASP A 23 13.84 -12.33 -32.73
N LYS A 24 14.54 -13.09 -33.59
CA LYS A 24 15.91 -13.51 -33.33
C LYS A 24 16.73 -12.23 -33.26
N ILE A 25 17.40 -11.98 -32.14
CA ILE A 25 18.83 -11.67 -32.00
C ILE A 25 19.08 -11.34 -30.50
N GLU A 26 20.02 -12.08 -29.89
CA GLU A 26 20.78 -11.75 -28.67
C GLU A 26 20.04 -11.50 -27.35
N CYS A 27 19.80 -12.57 -26.59
CA CYS A 27 19.80 -12.47 -25.12
C CYS A 27 20.27 -13.77 -24.44
N SER A 28 21.39 -14.32 -24.90
CA SER A 28 21.96 -15.59 -24.41
C SER A 28 23.24 -15.46 -23.59
N GLU A 29 23.46 -14.33 -22.89
CA GLU A 29 24.64 -14.18 -22.01
C GLU A 29 24.38 -13.69 -20.57
N ALA A 30 23.13 -13.42 -20.16
CA ALA A 30 22.85 -13.04 -18.76
C ALA A 30 22.29 -14.16 -17.87
N ALA A 31 21.91 -15.33 -18.44
CA ALA A 31 21.32 -16.44 -17.70
C ALA A 31 22.28 -17.60 -17.38
N SER A 32 23.59 -17.43 -17.62
CA SER A 32 24.63 -18.45 -17.35
C SER A 32 25.36 -18.26 -16.01
N ARG A 33 24.93 -17.28 -15.19
CA ARG A 33 25.62 -16.93 -13.92
C ARG A 33 24.83 -17.22 -12.64
N CYS A 34 23.88 -18.15 -12.68
CA CYS A 34 23.23 -18.67 -11.47
C CYS A 34 23.10 -20.20 -11.49
N ARG A 35 24.16 -20.90 -11.93
CA ARG A 35 24.39 -22.27 -11.47
C ARG A 35 25.10 -22.20 -10.13
N ILE A 36 24.35 -21.88 -9.08
CA ILE A 36 24.74 -22.29 -7.74
C ILE A 36 24.43 -23.78 -7.72
N THR A 37 25.47 -24.59 -7.83
CA THR A 37 25.40 -26.04 -7.70
C THR A 37 24.78 -26.38 -6.34
N LEU A 38 23.77 -27.25 -6.33
CA LEU A 38 23.07 -27.69 -5.13
C LEU A 38 24.02 -28.33 -4.09
N GLU A 39 25.21 -28.74 -4.52
CA GLU A 39 26.30 -29.25 -3.66
C GLU A 39 26.98 -28.15 -2.83
N GLU A 40 26.92 -26.87 -3.24
CA GLU A 40 27.52 -25.75 -2.50
C GLU A 40 26.68 -25.35 -1.27
N TRP A 41 25.38 -25.71 -1.24
CA TRP A 41 24.53 -25.53 -0.06
C TRP A 41 24.83 -26.55 1.06
N ALA A 42 25.48 -27.67 0.77
CA ALA A 42 25.82 -28.68 1.77
C ALA A 42 27.11 -28.34 2.55
N GLU A 43 27.92 -27.40 2.05
CA GLU A 43 29.20 -27.01 2.68
C GLU A 43 29.13 -25.66 3.41
N MET A 44 27.97 -24.97 3.40
CA MET A 44 27.68 -23.97 4.43
C MET A 44 27.54 -24.68 5.78
N LYS A 45 28.67 -24.83 6.46
CA LYS A 45 28.73 -25.08 7.90
C LYS A 45 27.76 -24.11 8.57
N PRO A 46 26.91 -24.57 9.50
CA PRO A 46 26.21 -23.67 10.40
C PRO A 46 27.29 -22.97 11.22
N GLU A 47 27.75 -21.82 10.75
CA GLU A 47 28.46 -20.88 11.59
C GLU A 47 27.46 -20.55 12.69
N GLU A 48 27.80 -20.99 13.90
CA GLU A 48 27.05 -20.71 15.13
C GLU A 48 26.86 -19.20 15.22
N ALA A 49 25.77 -18.72 14.63
CA ALA A 49 25.16 -17.47 15.02
C ALA A 49 24.77 -17.70 16.48
N ARG A 50 25.69 -17.34 17.37
CA ARG A 50 25.38 -16.86 18.70
C ARG A 50 24.44 -15.68 18.50
N ILE A 51 23.18 -15.99 18.26
CA ILE A 51 22.09 -15.13 18.61
C ILE A 51 22.15 -15.16 20.13
N ASP A 52 22.91 -14.22 20.67
CA ASP A 52 22.74 -13.77 22.04
C ASP A 52 21.27 -13.34 22.13
N ASN A 53 20.42 -14.30 22.49
CA ASN A 53 19.06 -14.08 22.94
C ASN A 53 19.17 -13.42 24.32
N ASP A 54 19.78 -12.24 24.36
CA ASP A 54 19.56 -11.24 25.39
C ASP A 54 18.25 -10.55 25.05
N TRP A 55 17.19 -11.36 25.02
CA TRP A 55 15.83 -10.88 25.06
C TRP A 55 15.64 -10.29 26.46
N PRO A 56 15.39 -8.98 26.62
CA PRO A 56 15.21 -8.40 27.93
C PRO A 56 13.99 -9.05 28.59
N SER A 57 14.28 -10.01 29.46
CA SER A 57 13.38 -10.50 30.47
C SER A 57 13.13 -9.37 31.47
N ALA A 58 11.87 -9.24 31.89
CA ALA A 58 11.37 -8.30 32.90
C ALA A 58 11.20 -6.84 32.45
N VAL A 59 10.10 -6.57 31.75
CA VAL A 59 9.29 -5.40 32.09
C VAL A 59 8.54 -5.76 33.38
N PRO A 60 8.59 -4.94 34.44
CA PRO A 60 7.86 -5.20 35.67
C PRO A 60 6.35 -5.19 35.36
N VAL A 61 5.66 -6.19 35.90
CA VAL A 61 4.23 -6.10 36.18
C VAL A 61 4.06 -4.93 37.15
N GLU A 62 3.64 -3.79 36.63
CA GLU A 62 3.00 -2.76 37.44
C GLU A 62 1.53 -3.15 37.55
N ASP A 63 1.18 -3.64 38.74
CA ASP A 63 -0.18 -3.63 39.26
C ASP A 63 -0.75 -2.22 39.15
N LEU A 64 -1.66 -2.01 38.19
CA LEU A 64 -2.63 -0.92 38.24
C LEU A 64 -4.03 -1.55 38.23
N LEU A 65 -4.41 -1.87 39.45
CA LEU A 65 -5.75 -2.10 39.91
C LEU A 65 -6.48 -0.75 39.80
N GLU A 66 -7.23 -0.55 38.71
CA GLU A 66 -8.26 0.49 38.64
C GLU A 66 -9.57 -0.15 38.20
N GLU A 67 -10.32 -0.53 39.24
CA GLU A 67 -11.70 -0.93 39.22
C GLU A 67 -12.53 0.32 38.89
N GLY A 68 -12.89 0.49 37.63
CA GLY A 68 -13.80 1.54 37.15
C GLY A 68 -15.15 0.95 36.79
N GLU A 69 -16.06 0.88 37.77
CA GLU A 69 -17.49 0.93 37.52
C GLU A 69 -17.85 2.30 36.94
N GLU A 70 -18.30 2.37 35.68
CA GLU A 70 -19.20 3.42 35.20
C GLU A 70 -19.93 2.85 33.97
N GLN A 71 -21.16 2.38 34.16
CA GLN A 71 -22.40 3.16 34.09
C GLN A 71 -22.70 3.60 32.66
N GLY A 72 -23.76 3.00 32.11
CA GLY A 72 -24.30 3.33 30.80
C GLY A 72 -24.71 4.80 30.72
N GLY A 73 -24.23 5.45 29.67
CA GLY A 73 -24.68 6.76 29.24
C GLY A 73 -24.69 6.79 27.73
N ASP A 74 -25.89 6.79 27.15
CA ASP A 74 -26.13 7.14 25.75
C ASP A 74 -25.43 8.47 25.45
N THR A 75 -24.34 8.43 24.69
CA THR A 75 -23.66 9.63 24.22
C THR A 75 -23.87 9.74 22.72
N GLU A 76 -24.76 10.66 22.37
CA GLU A 76 -24.98 11.14 21.01
C GLU A 76 -23.64 11.64 20.43
N VAL A 77 -23.21 11.03 19.33
CA VAL A 77 -22.06 11.48 18.54
C VAL A 77 -22.49 12.75 17.79
N GLU A 78 -22.28 13.90 18.42
CA GLU A 78 -22.21 15.18 17.71
C GLU A 78 -20.89 15.29 16.96
N THR A 79 -21.02 15.29 15.64
CA THR A 79 -20.17 15.93 14.63
C THR A 79 -19.11 16.91 15.16
N LEU A 80 -17.86 16.46 15.26
CA LEU A 80 -16.69 17.33 15.38
C LEU A 80 -16.04 17.52 14.00
N SER A 81 -16.55 18.50 13.26
CA SER A 81 -15.90 19.04 12.07
C SER A 81 -14.74 19.95 12.48
N GLU A 82 -13.55 19.38 12.69
CA GLU A 82 -12.39 20.18 13.09
C GLU A 82 -11.14 19.79 12.29
N GLY A 83 -10.66 20.73 11.46
CA GLY A 83 -9.40 20.56 10.74
C GLY A 83 -9.26 21.20 9.37
N ARG A 84 -10.05 22.21 8.97
CA ARG A 84 -9.67 23.06 7.82
C ARG A 84 -8.65 24.09 8.29
N ARG A 85 -7.36 23.81 8.03
CA ARG A 85 -6.30 24.83 8.06
C ARG A 85 -6.62 25.94 7.03
N PRO A 86 -6.54 27.23 7.40
CA PRO A 86 -6.66 28.31 6.44
C PRO A 86 -5.42 28.35 5.55
N SER A 87 -5.66 28.17 4.25
CA SER A 87 -4.70 28.42 3.18
C SER A 87 -4.19 29.85 3.28
N LYS A 88 -2.87 30.01 3.47
CA LYS A 88 -2.16 31.27 3.26
C LYS A 88 -2.27 31.65 1.78
N GLN A 89 -3.32 32.35 1.42
CA GLN A 89 -3.38 33.08 0.15
C GLN A 89 -2.65 34.43 0.31
N PRO A 90 -1.74 34.77 -0.61
CA PRO A 90 -1.24 36.13 -0.76
C PRO A 90 -2.40 37.05 -1.17
N CYS A 91 -2.61 38.11 -0.41
CA CYS A 91 -3.50 39.22 -0.75
C CYS A 91 -3.04 39.84 -2.08
N VAL A 92 -3.85 39.65 -3.13
CA VAL A 92 -3.69 40.33 -4.42
C VAL A 92 -4.24 41.74 -4.24
N TYR A 93 -3.34 42.71 -4.04
CA TYR A 93 -3.69 44.12 -4.05
C TYR A 93 -3.99 44.53 -5.49
N THR A 94 -5.26 44.79 -5.80
CA THR A 94 -5.70 45.34 -7.08
C THR A 94 -5.99 46.82 -6.87
N PRO A 95 -5.17 47.76 -7.37
CA PRO A 95 -5.51 49.17 -7.32
C PRO A 95 -6.40 49.51 -8.53
N TYR A 96 -7.72 49.45 -8.35
CA TYR A 96 -8.68 50.10 -9.24
C TYR A 96 -8.97 51.51 -8.72
N GLY A 97 -8.11 52.45 -9.08
CA GLY A 97 -8.35 53.88 -8.92
C GLY A 97 -8.68 54.51 -10.27
N THR A 98 -9.91 54.33 -10.75
CA THR A 98 -10.45 55.10 -11.88
C THR A 98 -10.90 56.45 -11.34
N VAL A 99 -10.04 57.46 -11.44
CA VAL A 99 -10.39 58.85 -11.11
C VAL A 99 -11.29 59.37 -12.23
N ASN A 100 -12.57 59.48 -11.94
CA ASN A 100 -13.59 60.05 -12.82
C ASN A 100 -13.41 61.57 -12.84
N LEU A 101 -13.12 62.15 -14.01
CA LEU A 101 -13.04 63.59 -14.22
C LEU A 101 -14.45 64.14 -14.38
N ASP A 102 -15.02 64.62 -13.28
CA ASP A 102 -16.27 65.37 -13.25
C ASP A 102 -16.03 66.79 -13.78
N TYR A 103 -16.32 67.00 -15.07
CA TYR A 103 -16.38 68.33 -15.67
C TYR A 103 -17.68 69.00 -15.25
N GLY A 104 -17.64 69.66 -14.10
CA GLY A 104 -18.69 70.51 -13.57
C GLY A 104 -19.02 71.66 -14.51
N GLU A 105 -20.18 71.51 -15.11
CA GLU A 105 -20.89 72.40 -16.01
C GLU A 105 -21.45 73.64 -15.28
N GLY A 106 -21.30 74.82 -15.89
CA GLY A 106 -22.25 75.93 -15.76
C GLY A 106 -22.01 76.97 -14.66
N HIS A 107 -21.24 78.02 -14.97
CA HIS A 107 -21.54 79.37 -14.46
C HIS A 107 -21.85 80.28 -15.65
N SER A 108 -23.15 80.50 -15.84
CA SER A 108 -23.76 81.42 -16.80
C SER A 108 -24.20 82.69 -16.08
N ALA A 109 -24.17 83.80 -16.82
CA ALA A 109 -24.87 85.06 -16.60
C ALA A 109 -24.30 86.03 -15.54
N GLU A 110 -23.33 86.84 -15.99
CA GLU A 110 -23.36 88.28 -15.71
C GLU A 110 -22.80 89.02 -16.93
N GLU A 111 -23.68 89.68 -17.69
CA GLU A 111 -23.32 90.56 -18.80
C GLU A 111 -22.64 91.82 -18.25
N PRO A 112 -21.35 92.07 -18.55
CA PRO A 112 -20.76 93.35 -18.25
C PRO A 112 -21.28 94.37 -19.26
N LYS A 113 -21.96 95.41 -18.76
CA LYS A 113 -22.27 96.65 -19.49
C LYS A 113 -20.96 97.23 -20.05
N SER A 114 -20.67 96.92 -21.31
CA SER A 114 -19.56 97.50 -22.04
C SER A 114 -19.89 98.96 -22.36
N ALA A 115 -19.33 99.87 -21.56
CA ALA A 115 -19.14 101.24 -22.00
C ALA A 115 -18.38 101.17 -23.33
N GLY A 116 -18.95 101.76 -24.38
CA GLY A 116 -18.45 101.73 -25.75
C GLY A 116 -17.10 102.41 -25.92
N LEU A 117 -16.05 101.79 -25.37
CA LEU A 117 -14.70 101.93 -25.87
C LEU A 117 -14.71 101.21 -27.22
N GLY A 118 -14.61 102.00 -28.28
CA GLY A 118 -14.58 101.47 -29.64
C GLY A 118 -13.56 100.35 -29.70
N VAL A 119 -13.95 99.20 -30.25
CA VAL A 119 -13.07 98.03 -30.41
C VAL A 119 -11.75 98.43 -31.10
N ALA A 120 -11.77 99.48 -31.91
CA ALA A 120 -10.58 100.11 -32.49
C ALA A 120 -9.60 100.69 -31.45
N ASP A 121 -10.07 101.37 -30.39
CA ASP A 121 -9.22 102.03 -29.40
C ASP A 121 -8.60 101.04 -28.42
N MET A 122 -9.34 99.99 -28.02
CA MET A 122 -8.79 98.90 -27.20
C MET A 122 -7.77 98.05 -27.97
N LEU A 123 -7.96 97.91 -29.28
CA LEU A 123 -6.95 97.30 -30.14
C LEU A 123 -5.75 98.21 -30.27
N ASP A 124 -5.89 99.52 -30.48
CA ASP A 124 -4.72 100.41 -30.64
C ASP A 124 -3.85 100.47 -29.35
N GLU A 125 -4.47 100.59 -28.17
CA GLU A 125 -3.73 100.66 -26.90
C GLU A 125 -3.02 99.35 -26.53
N ARG A 126 -3.50 98.19 -26.95
CA ARG A 126 -2.86 96.89 -26.66
C ARG A 126 -1.99 96.39 -27.81
N VAL A 127 -2.40 96.61 -29.05
CA VAL A 127 -1.73 96.14 -30.25
C VAL A 127 -0.52 97.00 -30.56
N VAL A 128 -0.54 98.32 -30.33
CA VAL A 128 0.63 99.19 -30.59
C VAL A 128 1.81 98.87 -29.65
N PRO A 129 1.63 98.68 -28.33
CA PRO A 129 2.72 98.23 -27.47
C PRO A 129 3.19 96.82 -27.79
N LEU A 130 2.27 95.92 -28.18
CA LEU A 130 2.61 94.55 -28.56
C LEU A 130 3.42 94.54 -29.87
N LEU A 131 3.02 95.32 -30.88
CA LEU A 131 3.75 95.49 -32.14
C LEU A 131 5.13 96.11 -31.90
N LYS A 132 5.24 97.18 -31.10
CA LYS A 132 6.55 97.76 -30.74
C LYS A 132 7.42 96.78 -29.95
N TYR A 133 6.83 95.97 -29.07
CA TYR A 133 7.54 94.93 -28.34
C TYR A 133 8.04 93.84 -29.30
N LEU A 134 7.21 93.42 -30.24
CA LEU A 134 7.54 92.46 -31.28
C LEU A 134 8.61 93.00 -32.22
N ASP A 135 8.52 94.23 -32.71
CA ASP A 135 9.56 94.88 -33.53
C ASP A 135 10.88 95.01 -32.78
N ARG A 136 10.85 95.41 -31.50
CA ARG A 136 12.04 95.50 -30.66
C ARG A 136 12.64 94.12 -30.35
N LYS A 137 11.80 93.08 -30.26
CA LYS A 137 12.22 91.68 -30.16
C LYS A 137 12.82 91.21 -31.49
N MET A 138 12.18 91.49 -32.61
CA MET A 138 12.62 91.13 -33.96
C MET A 138 13.94 91.82 -34.30
N ALA A 139 14.14 93.08 -33.91
CA ALA A 139 15.42 93.79 -34.05
C ALA A 139 16.56 93.14 -33.24
N LYS A 140 16.26 92.50 -32.10
CA LYS A 140 17.23 91.70 -31.32
C LYS A 140 17.53 90.33 -31.93
N TYR A 141 16.70 89.84 -32.85
CA TYR A 141 16.93 88.58 -33.58
C TYR A 141 17.33 88.80 -35.04
N ALA A 142 17.28 90.05 -35.53
CA ALA A 142 17.72 90.45 -36.86
C ALA A 142 19.23 90.41 -37.02
N GLU A 143 19.97 90.33 -35.90
CA GLU A 143 21.39 89.96 -35.90
C GLU A 143 21.52 88.51 -36.41
N PRO A 144 22.08 88.28 -37.62
CA PRO A 144 22.12 86.96 -38.25
C PRO A 144 22.82 85.91 -37.38
N THR A 145 23.71 86.37 -36.49
CA THR A 145 24.45 85.57 -35.50
C THR A 145 23.53 84.88 -34.49
N ILE A 146 22.42 85.50 -34.09
CA ILE A 146 21.49 84.96 -33.08
C ILE A 146 20.53 83.94 -33.72
N ALA A 147 20.05 84.22 -34.93
CA ALA A 147 19.20 83.29 -35.68
C ALA A 147 19.93 81.97 -36.00
N GLY A 148 21.22 82.02 -36.36
CA GLY A 148 22.06 80.84 -36.53
C GLY A 148 22.19 79.99 -35.25
N SER A 149 22.38 80.63 -34.10
CA SER A 149 22.54 79.94 -32.80
C SER A 149 21.29 79.17 -32.34
N TYR A 150 20.08 79.69 -32.63
CA TYR A 150 18.83 79.02 -32.28
C TYR A 150 18.60 77.76 -33.13
N VAL A 151 18.83 77.85 -34.44
CA VAL A 151 18.73 76.69 -35.34
C VAL A 151 19.71 75.61 -34.92
N GLU A 152 20.93 75.97 -34.54
CA GLU A 152 21.93 75.01 -34.05
C GLU A 152 21.50 74.35 -32.73
N LEU A 153 20.96 75.10 -31.77
CA LEU A 153 20.45 74.57 -30.50
C LEU A 153 19.30 73.58 -30.72
N VAL A 154 18.32 73.94 -31.56
CA VAL A 154 17.19 73.06 -31.91
C VAL A 154 17.72 71.82 -32.62
N GLY A 155 18.67 71.97 -33.55
CA GLY A 155 19.34 70.87 -34.24
C GLY A 155 20.03 69.91 -33.27
N ARG A 156 20.80 70.43 -32.30
CA ARG A 156 21.46 69.63 -31.25
C ARG A 156 20.43 68.88 -30.41
N ARG A 157 19.37 69.57 -29.96
CA ARG A 157 18.30 68.95 -29.16
C ARG A 157 17.57 67.84 -29.93
N VAL A 158 17.28 68.06 -31.21
CA VAL A 158 16.64 67.06 -32.07
C VAL A 158 17.56 65.84 -32.24
N ARG A 159 18.87 66.05 -32.45
CA ARG A 159 19.85 64.95 -32.53
C ARG A 159 19.93 64.18 -31.22
N THR A 160 20.01 64.85 -30.07
CA THR A 160 20.02 64.19 -28.74
C THR A 160 18.73 63.42 -28.49
N LYS A 161 17.57 63.98 -28.79
CA LYS A 161 16.29 63.27 -28.68
C LYS A 161 16.26 62.02 -29.55
N LYS A 162 16.77 62.13 -30.78
CA LYS A 162 16.86 61.01 -31.72
C LYS A 162 17.77 59.91 -31.16
N THR A 163 18.97 60.23 -30.66
CA THR A 163 19.87 59.22 -30.08
C THR A 163 19.26 58.56 -28.86
N THR A 164 18.65 59.32 -27.94
CA THR A 164 17.96 58.74 -26.77
C THR A 164 16.79 57.84 -27.16
N SER A 165 16.03 58.19 -28.22
CA SER A 165 14.91 57.36 -28.68
C SER A 165 15.38 56.03 -29.26
N VAL A 166 16.55 56.00 -29.90
CA VAL A 166 17.16 54.76 -30.43
C VAL A 166 17.59 53.85 -29.28
N GLU A 167 18.29 54.39 -28.28
CA GLU A 167 18.72 53.62 -27.10
C GLU A 167 17.52 53.02 -26.32
N VAL A 168 16.43 53.78 -26.19
CA VAL A 168 15.19 53.30 -25.57
C VAL A 168 14.56 52.19 -26.42
N ALA A 169 14.51 52.35 -27.75
CA ALA A 169 13.95 51.33 -28.64
C ALA A 169 14.74 50.01 -28.58
N GLU A 170 16.08 50.07 -28.57
CA GLU A 170 16.95 48.89 -28.42
C GLU A 170 16.73 48.21 -27.06
N SER A 171 16.61 49.00 -25.99
CA SER A 171 16.33 48.48 -24.65
C SER A 171 14.97 47.77 -24.58
N VAL A 172 13.93 48.33 -25.19
CA VAL A 172 12.59 47.73 -25.26
C VAL A 172 12.60 46.44 -26.10
N ALA A 173 13.32 46.42 -27.23
CA ALA A 173 13.47 45.22 -28.04
C ALA A 173 14.21 44.10 -27.26
N SER A 174 15.28 44.44 -26.55
CA SER A 174 16.03 43.52 -25.68
C SER A 174 15.15 42.95 -24.56
N LEU A 175 14.38 43.80 -23.88
CA LEU A 175 13.43 43.38 -22.83
C LEU A 175 12.31 42.49 -23.38
N THR A 176 11.78 42.81 -24.55
CA THR A 176 10.73 42.01 -25.21
C THR A 176 11.23 40.61 -25.55
N SER A 177 12.44 40.51 -26.08
CA SER A 177 13.10 39.22 -26.35
C SER A 177 13.32 38.41 -25.07
N LYS A 178 13.84 39.04 -24.00
CA LYS A 178 14.00 38.39 -22.69
C LYS A 178 12.65 37.90 -22.12
N CYS A 179 11.59 38.70 -22.23
CA CYS A 179 10.26 38.31 -21.76
C CYS A 179 9.70 37.11 -22.55
N ALA A 180 9.92 37.05 -23.86
CA ALA A 180 9.52 35.90 -24.67
C ALA A 180 10.22 34.62 -24.21
N THR A 181 11.53 34.67 -23.96
CA THR A 181 12.32 33.54 -23.44
C THR A 181 11.89 33.09 -22.05
N VAL A 182 11.60 34.02 -21.14
CA VAL A 182 11.09 33.67 -19.80
C VAL A 182 9.70 33.01 -19.91
N LYS A 183 8.83 33.50 -20.80
CA LYS A 183 7.49 32.93 -20.99
C LYS A 183 7.53 31.50 -21.52
N THR A 184 8.45 31.17 -22.43
CA THR A 184 8.59 29.80 -22.94
C THR A 184 9.14 28.85 -21.88
N THR A 185 10.16 29.25 -21.13
CA THR A 185 10.72 28.45 -20.03
C THR A 185 9.72 28.23 -18.89
N LEU A 186 8.89 29.21 -18.57
CA LEU A 186 7.80 29.06 -17.59
C LEU A 186 6.78 28.01 -18.02
N ARG A 187 6.32 28.05 -19.29
CA ARG A 187 5.36 27.07 -19.83
C ARG A 187 5.93 25.65 -19.84
N GLU A 188 7.22 25.50 -20.11
CA GLU A 188 7.87 24.19 -20.04
C GLU A 188 7.90 23.65 -18.61
N ARG A 189 8.26 24.48 -17.62
CA ARG A 189 8.25 24.10 -16.20
C ARG A 189 6.84 23.75 -15.71
N GLU A 190 5.82 24.48 -16.14
CA GLU A 190 4.43 24.18 -15.81
C GLU A 190 4.01 22.80 -16.33
N LYS A 191 4.39 22.42 -17.56
CA LYS A 191 4.13 21.07 -18.09
C LYS A 191 4.82 19.99 -17.27
N ARG A 192 6.08 20.20 -16.91
CA ARG A 192 6.83 19.27 -16.05
C ARG A 192 6.17 19.12 -14.68
N LEU A 193 5.73 20.22 -14.08
CA LEU A 193 5.03 20.20 -12.79
C LEU A 193 3.73 19.37 -12.87
N ARG A 194 2.90 19.61 -13.88
CA ARG A 194 1.67 18.83 -14.10
C ARG A 194 1.93 17.35 -14.32
N GLN A 195 3.02 17.00 -15.01
CA GLN A 195 3.42 15.61 -15.17
C GLN A 195 3.81 14.99 -13.82
N THR A 196 4.64 15.66 -13.03
CA THR A 196 5.03 15.15 -11.70
C THR A 196 3.85 15.05 -10.74
N GLU A 197 2.85 15.94 -10.82
CA GLU A 197 1.62 15.84 -10.03
C GLU A 197 0.82 14.57 -10.38
N LEU A 198 0.74 14.21 -11.66
CA LEU A 198 0.08 13.00 -12.10
C LEU A 198 0.81 11.74 -11.60
N GLU A 199 2.14 11.72 -11.69
CA GLU A 199 2.98 10.64 -11.18
C GLU A 199 2.80 10.48 -9.65
N CYS A 200 2.78 11.58 -8.89
CA CYS A 200 2.49 11.55 -7.46
C CYS A 200 1.08 10.99 -7.16
N ALA A 201 0.07 11.38 -7.93
CA ALA A 201 -1.30 10.87 -7.76
C ALA A 201 -1.41 9.36 -8.08
N GLU A 202 -0.60 8.85 -9.00
CA GLU A 202 -0.49 7.41 -9.28
C GLU A 202 0.17 6.66 -8.12
N LEU A 203 1.30 7.16 -7.60
CA LEU A 203 1.98 6.56 -6.44
C LEU A 203 1.07 6.52 -5.20
N GLN A 204 0.30 7.57 -4.95
CA GLN A 204 -0.67 7.59 -3.85
C GLN A 204 -1.75 6.51 -3.99
N ARG A 205 -2.24 6.27 -5.22
CA ARG A 205 -3.22 5.20 -5.49
C ARG A 205 -2.59 3.82 -5.27
N SER A 206 -1.38 3.59 -5.77
CA SER A 206 -0.66 2.33 -5.56
C SER A 206 -0.42 2.05 -4.08
N LEU A 207 -0.01 3.06 -3.31
CA LEU A 207 0.19 2.95 -1.87
C LEU A 207 -1.11 2.61 -1.13
N ALA A 208 -2.25 3.16 -1.55
CA ALA A 208 -3.55 2.82 -0.95
C ALA A 208 -3.95 1.35 -1.24
N VAL A 209 -3.70 0.86 -2.46
CA VAL A 209 -3.94 -0.54 -2.83
C VAL A 209 -3.04 -1.48 -2.02
N GLU A 210 -1.76 -1.15 -1.86
CA GLU A 210 -0.81 -1.93 -1.06
C GLU A 210 -1.22 -2.03 0.40
N LYS A 211 -1.62 -0.91 1.02
CA LYS A 211 -2.15 -0.90 2.40
C LYS A 211 -3.36 -1.82 2.55
N ASN A 212 -4.29 -1.79 1.60
CA ASN A 212 -5.46 -2.67 1.62
C ASN A 212 -5.04 -4.15 1.50
N LEU A 213 -4.10 -4.47 0.61
CA LEU A 213 -3.57 -5.84 0.50
C LEU A 213 -2.88 -6.30 1.79
N HIS A 214 -2.10 -5.42 2.43
CA HIS A 214 -1.46 -5.71 3.71
C HIS A 214 -2.48 -6.00 4.82
N THR A 215 -3.55 -5.19 4.93
CA THR A 215 -4.62 -5.43 5.92
C THR A 215 -5.35 -6.75 5.66
N LYS A 216 -5.61 -7.08 4.39
CA LYS A 216 -6.24 -8.34 3.99
C LYS A 216 -5.37 -9.54 4.37
N ALA A 217 -4.08 -9.50 4.04
CA ALA A 217 -3.12 -10.55 4.40
C ALA A 217 -3.03 -10.75 5.92
N LYS A 218 -3.08 -9.66 6.69
CA LYS A 218 -3.09 -9.71 8.16
C LYS A 218 -4.34 -10.42 8.72
N LEU A 219 -5.51 -10.18 8.11
CA LEU A 219 -6.75 -10.86 8.51
C LEU A 219 -6.72 -12.35 8.13
N GLU A 220 -6.21 -12.70 6.95
CA GLU A 220 -6.03 -14.10 6.54
C GLU A 220 -5.07 -14.84 7.49
N TYR A 221 -3.94 -14.21 7.85
CA TYR A 221 -2.99 -14.74 8.83
C TYR A 221 -3.63 -14.98 10.20
N ALA A 222 -4.45 -14.04 10.69
CA ALA A 222 -5.18 -14.20 11.94
C ALA A 222 -6.17 -15.39 11.88
N GLY A 223 -6.84 -15.57 10.75
CA GLY A 223 -7.72 -16.73 10.50
C GLY A 223 -6.97 -18.06 10.61
N PHE A 224 -5.80 -18.18 9.96
CA PHE A 224 -4.98 -19.38 10.06
C PHE A 224 -4.54 -19.70 11.48
N GLY A 225 -4.29 -18.69 12.32
CA GLY A 225 -3.97 -18.89 13.73
C GLY A 225 -5.09 -19.63 14.50
N VAL A 226 -6.34 -19.28 14.23
CA VAL A 226 -7.51 -19.96 14.82
C VAL A 226 -7.61 -21.40 14.35
N ASP A 227 -7.43 -21.65 13.05
CA ASP A 227 -7.49 -23.01 12.49
C ASP A 227 -6.40 -23.92 13.04
N ILE A 228 -5.16 -23.42 13.18
CA ILE A 228 -4.05 -24.14 13.80
C ILE A 228 -4.37 -24.50 15.25
N SER A 229 -4.90 -23.56 16.04
CA SER A 229 -5.28 -23.79 17.43
C SER A 229 -6.39 -24.86 17.54
N ASN A 230 -7.39 -24.79 16.67
CA ASN A 230 -8.46 -25.78 16.60
C ASN A 230 -7.92 -27.18 16.24
N ALA A 231 -7.03 -27.28 15.25
CA ALA A 231 -6.40 -28.54 14.86
C ALA A 231 -5.55 -29.14 15.99
N GLN A 232 -4.80 -28.31 16.73
CA GLN A 232 -4.04 -28.73 17.91
C GLN A 232 -4.98 -29.29 19.00
N LYS A 233 -6.11 -28.63 19.26
CA LYS A 233 -7.11 -29.09 20.25
C LYS A 233 -7.65 -30.48 19.89
N VAL A 234 -8.05 -30.68 18.63
CA VAL A 234 -8.53 -32.00 18.14
C VAL A 234 -7.43 -33.05 18.25
N THR A 235 -6.18 -32.70 17.94
CA THR A 235 -5.04 -33.61 18.05
C THR A 235 -4.80 -34.08 19.49
N VAL A 236 -4.91 -33.17 20.47
CA VAL A 236 -4.79 -33.50 21.90
C VAL A 236 -5.93 -34.42 22.36
N GLU A 237 -7.16 -34.15 21.95
CA GLU A 237 -8.32 -34.99 22.28
C GLU A 237 -8.18 -36.40 21.71
N LEU A 238 -7.76 -36.52 20.44
CA LEU A 238 -7.52 -37.81 19.80
C LEU A 238 -6.39 -38.58 20.50
N ARG A 239 -5.30 -37.91 20.87
CA ARG A 239 -4.20 -38.53 21.62
C ARG A 239 -4.70 -39.12 22.94
N HIS A 240 -5.53 -38.38 23.67
CA HIS A 240 -6.12 -38.86 24.92
C HIS A 240 -7.02 -40.09 24.70
N LYS A 241 -7.87 -40.07 23.66
CA LYS A 241 -8.73 -41.22 23.31
C LYS A 241 -7.91 -42.47 22.95
N VAL A 242 -6.85 -42.32 22.15
CA VAL A 242 -5.95 -43.43 21.79
C VAL A 242 -5.29 -44.02 23.04
N GLU A 243 -4.89 -43.17 23.99
CA GLU A 243 -4.29 -43.60 25.25
C GLU A 243 -5.28 -44.43 26.10
N VAL A 244 -6.54 -43.99 26.20
CA VAL A 244 -7.59 -44.73 26.91
C VAL A 244 -7.84 -46.10 26.26
N PHE A 245 -7.91 -46.16 24.91
CA PHE A 245 -8.07 -47.43 24.21
C PHE A 245 -6.88 -48.35 24.43
N ARG A 246 -5.65 -47.83 24.39
CA ARG A 246 -4.43 -48.59 24.65
C ARG A 246 -4.46 -49.27 26.02
N MET A 247 -4.79 -48.52 27.08
CA MET A 247 -4.94 -49.08 28.42
C MET A 247 -6.10 -50.08 28.54
N GLY A 248 -7.16 -49.92 27.73
CA GLY A 248 -8.23 -50.91 27.62
C GLY A 248 -7.74 -52.23 27.03
N PHE A 249 -7.06 -52.16 25.88
CA PHE A 249 -6.49 -53.33 25.21
C PHE A 249 -5.47 -54.08 26.07
N GLU A 250 -4.57 -53.36 26.74
CA GLU A 250 -3.57 -53.96 27.63
C GLU A 250 -4.22 -54.77 28.77
N ARG A 251 -5.29 -54.24 29.38
CA ARG A 251 -6.08 -54.99 30.38
C ARG A 251 -6.74 -56.23 29.80
N HIS A 252 -7.25 -56.16 28.58
CA HIS A 252 -7.85 -57.32 27.91
C HIS A 252 -6.80 -58.38 27.55
N LEU A 253 -5.64 -57.97 27.07
CA LEU A 253 -4.52 -58.87 26.77
C LEU A 253 -4.08 -59.63 28.02
N LYS A 254 -3.89 -58.93 29.15
CA LYS A 254 -3.54 -59.56 30.43
C LYS A 254 -4.56 -60.62 30.86
N ARG A 255 -5.86 -60.34 30.74
CA ARG A 255 -6.92 -61.33 31.05
C ARG A 255 -6.88 -62.55 30.12
N ALA A 256 -6.58 -62.33 28.84
CA ALA A 256 -6.45 -63.43 27.89
C ALA A 256 -5.26 -64.33 28.24
N GLU A 257 -4.12 -63.75 28.60
CA GLU A 257 -2.93 -64.49 29.06
C GLU A 257 -3.23 -65.32 30.32
N GLU A 258 -3.92 -64.72 31.31
CA GLU A 258 -4.38 -65.43 32.51
C GLU A 258 -5.28 -66.63 32.14
N LEU A 259 -6.25 -66.45 31.23
CA LEU A 259 -7.11 -67.53 30.77
C LEU A 259 -6.33 -68.63 30.03
N THR A 260 -5.40 -68.28 29.15
CA THR A 260 -4.54 -69.26 28.44
C THR A 260 -3.70 -70.09 29.41
N ALA A 261 -3.16 -69.46 30.46
CA ALA A 261 -2.43 -70.16 31.51
C ALA A 261 -3.35 -71.15 32.26
N THR A 262 -4.55 -70.72 32.66
CA THR A 262 -5.51 -71.62 33.32
C THR A 262 -5.90 -72.81 32.44
N LEU A 263 -6.13 -72.59 31.13
CA LEU A 263 -6.47 -73.67 30.20
C LEU A 263 -5.32 -74.67 30.08
N THR A 264 -4.08 -74.17 29.97
CA THR A 264 -2.88 -75.02 29.88
C THR A 264 -2.72 -75.89 31.14
N THR A 265 -2.99 -75.35 32.33
CA THR A 265 -2.95 -76.13 33.58
C THR A 265 -4.04 -77.20 33.63
N CYS A 266 -5.25 -76.91 33.15
CA CYS A 266 -6.34 -77.89 33.05
C CYS A 266 -6.00 -79.02 32.08
N ASP A 267 -5.41 -78.70 30.92
CA ASP A 267 -5.01 -79.69 29.93
C ASP A 267 -3.88 -80.59 30.45
N GLN A 268 -2.90 -80.02 31.17
CA GLN A 268 -1.86 -80.80 31.86
C GLN A 268 -2.45 -81.74 32.92
N LEU A 269 -3.37 -81.25 33.76
CA LEU A 269 -4.03 -82.06 34.79
C LEU A 269 -4.81 -83.22 34.16
N ARG A 270 -5.60 -82.96 33.12
CA ARG A 270 -6.33 -84.01 32.39
C ARG A 270 -5.39 -85.02 31.74
N ALA A 271 -4.28 -84.59 31.17
CA ALA A 271 -3.28 -85.50 30.62
C ALA A 271 -2.71 -86.42 31.71
N THR A 272 -2.38 -85.90 32.89
CA THR A 272 -1.90 -86.72 34.02
C THR A 272 -2.95 -87.68 34.54
N GLU A 273 -4.22 -87.25 34.61
CA GLU A 273 -5.34 -88.10 35.03
C GLU A 273 -5.55 -89.27 34.06
N LEU A 274 -5.49 -89.00 32.76
CA LEU A 274 -5.59 -90.05 31.73
C LEU A 274 -4.45 -91.05 31.82
N VAL A 275 -3.20 -90.58 32.01
CA VAL A 275 -2.04 -91.46 32.22
C VAL A 275 -2.21 -92.35 33.46
N SER A 276 -2.70 -91.79 34.58
CA SER A 276 -2.98 -92.56 35.79
C SER A 276 -4.04 -93.63 35.55
N LYS A 277 -5.14 -93.29 34.86
CA LYS A 277 -6.20 -94.23 34.51
C LYS A 277 -5.71 -95.35 33.59
N THR A 278 -4.90 -95.04 32.58
CA THR A 278 -4.30 -96.07 31.71
C THR A 278 -3.51 -97.09 32.51
N LYS A 279 -2.71 -96.63 33.48
CA LYS A 279 -1.95 -97.52 34.35
C LYS A 279 -2.86 -98.41 35.23
N GLU A 280 -3.91 -97.85 35.81
CA GLU A 280 -4.90 -98.64 36.56
C GLU A 280 -5.57 -99.72 35.69
N PHE A 281 -5.84 -99.41 34.42
CA PHE A 281 -6.39 -100.38 33.46
C PHE A 281 -5.39 -101.52 33.15
N GLU A 282 -4.13 -101.20 32.92
CA GLU A 282 -3.07 -102.19 32.70
C GLU A 282 -2.91 -103.13 33.91
N ASP A 283 -2.89 -102.58 35.14
CA ASP A 283 -2.81 -103.36 36.37
C ASP A 283 -4.04 -104.28 36.54
N CYS A 284 -5.25 -103.78 36.22
CA CYS A 284 -6.48 -104.58 36.25
C CYS A 284 -6.48 -105.70 35.21
N GLU A 285 -5.98 -105.43 34.00
CA GLU A 285 -5.87 -106.41 32.93
C GLU A 285 -4.87 -107.51 33.31
N ALA A 286 -3.69 -107.15 33.82
CA ALA A 286 -2.70 -108.10 34.33
C ALA A 286 -3.28 -108.99 35.44
N ALA A 287 -4.03 -108.41 36.38
CA ALA A 287 -4.70 -109.16 37.45
C ALA A 287 -5.78 -110.12 36.92
N ARG A 288 -6.52 -109.73 35.87
CA ARG A 288 -7.51 -110.60 35.21
C ARG A 288 -6.82 -111.75 34.47
N SER A 289 -5.79 -111.46 33.70
CA SER A 289 -5.01 -112.47 32.96
C SER A 289 -4.41 -113.51 33.91
N SER A 290 -3.82 -113.09 35.04
CA SER A 290 -3.31 -114.03 36.05
C SER A 290 -4.42 -114.88 36.70
N LYS A 291 -5.59 -114.30 36.98
CA LYS A 291 -6.74 -115.07 37.48
C LYS A 291 -7.22 -116.12 36.46
N LEU A 292 -7.20 -115.78 35.16
CA LEU A 292 -7.59 -116.69 34.09
C LEU A 292 -6.60 -117.85 33.96
N GLU A 293 -5.30 -117.54 33.93
CA GLU A 293 -4.22 -118.55 33.92
C GLU A 293 -4.32 -119.51 35.11
N ARG A 294 -4.57 -119.00 36.33
CA ARG A 294 -4.80 -119.85 37.51
C ARG A 294 -6.00 -120.77 37.37
N ARG A 295 -7.08 -120.33 36.71
CA ARG A 295 -8.26 -121.18 36.43
C ARG A 295 -7.91 -122.27 35.43
N GLU A 296 -7.21 -121.94 34.35
CA GLU A 296 -6.76 -122.92 33.35
C GLU A 296 -5.89 -124.02 33.97
N ILE A 297 -4.98 -123.66 34.88
CA ILE A 297 -4.17 -124.64 35.63
C ILE A 297 -5.05 -125.56 36.47
N LEU A 298 -6.01 -125.01 37.22
CA LEU A 298 -6.93 -125.80 38.05
C LEU A 298 -7.81 -126.73 37.20
N ASP A 299 -8.32 -126.26 36.07
CA ASP A 299 -9.13 -127.07 35.16
C ASP A 299 -8.31 -128.22 34.54
N ALA A 300 -7.05 -127.96 34.19
CA ALA A 300 -6.13 -128.98 33.68
C ALA A 300 -5.80 -130.07 34.72
N ASP A 301 -5.67 -129.70 35.99
CA ASP A 301 -5.46 -130.66 37.08
C ASP A 301 -6.73 -131.46 37.41
N CYS A 302 -7.91 -130.84 37.37
CA CYS A 302 -9.19 -131.54 37.50
C CYS A 302 -9.41 -132.57 36.39
N SER A 303 -8.91 -132.33 35.17
CA SER A 303 -9.08 -133.24 34.03
C SER A 303 -8.19 -134.51 34.10
N LYS A 304 -7.23 -134.58 35.03
CA LYS A 304 -6.33 -135.74 35.22
C LYS A 304 -6.81 -136.74 36.27
N LEU A 305 -7.84 -136.40 37.05
CA LEU A 305 -8.46 -137.25 38.07
C LEU A 305 -9.59 -138.09 37.45
#